data_AF-A0A3B9X431-F1
#
_entry.id   AF-A0A3B9X431-F1
#
_cell.length_a   1.000
_cell.length_b   1.000
_cell.length_c   1.000
_cell.angle_alpha   90.00
_cell.angle_beta   90.00
_cell.angle_gamma   90.00
#
_symmetry.space_group_name_H-M   'P 1'
#
loop_
_entity.id
_entity.type
_entity.pdbx_description
1 polymer ?
#
loop_
_entity_poly.entity_id
_entity_poly.type
_entity_poly.pdbx_seq_one_letter_code
_entity_poly.pdbx_strand_id
1 'polypeptide(L)'
;DVASSLGRPKRSRRSALHLLNQVFQYNQHLQEMKTPEALIPEDPSFKPGLAHALGQIKRITKPGSTLYVISDFLTLDEKALQYLNQLSRHNNVVCCFVYDALEETLPVPGIYSITDGGMKGALNTHSSKARANYRDQFKQRVAALETQLDKLQIRLIKMRTNQLVLEQVRQWIAKNS
;
A
#
# COMPACT_ATOMS: atom_id res chain seq x y z
N ASP A 1 -3.18 11.19 -17.35
CA ASP A 1 -2.04 10.91 -16.44
C ASP A 1 -2.39 10.06 -15.21
N VAL A 2 -2.32 8.73 -15.37
CA VAL A 2 -2.30 7.74 -14.27
C VAL A 2 -0.83 7.45 -13.93
N ALA A 3 -0.12 8.50 -13.54
CA ALA A 3 1.34 8.56 -13.59
C ALA A 3 1.99 7.64 -12.54
N SER A 4 2.80 6.67 -12.98
CA SER A 4 3.78 6.00 -12.10
C SER A 4 5.16 6.61 -12.35
N SER A 5 5.81 7.12 -11.32
CA SER A 5 7.17 7.69 -11.43
C SER A 5 8.22 6.64 -11.07
N LEU A 6 9.08 6.29 -12.01
CA LEU A 6 10.22 5.42 -11.74
C LEU A 6 11.48 6.24 -11.45
N GLY A 7 11.96 6.19 -10.21
CA GLY A 7 13.24 6.77 -9.79
C GLY A 7 14.33 5.72 -9.69
N ARG A 8 15.53 5.99 -10.22
CA ARG A 8 16.70 5.12 -9.99
C ARG A 8 17.29 5.37 -8.59
N PRO A 9 17.61 4.32 -7.82
CA PRO A 9 18.24 4.48 -6.51
C PRO A 9 19.61 5.13 -6.66
N LYS A 10 19.83 6.23 -5.95
CA LYS A 10 21.10 7.00 -5.94
C LYS A 10 21.36 7.50 -4.53
N ARG A 11 22.63 7.46 -4.10
CA ARG A 11 23.06 7.87 -2.75
C ARG A 11 23.13 9.41 -2.54
N SER A 12 22.66 10.21 -3.49
CA SER A 12 22.81 11.67 -3.42
C SER A 12 21.64 12.33 -2.68
N ARG A 13 21.93 13.38 -1.89
CA ARG A 13 20.90 14.23 -1.24
C ARG A 13 19.87 14.75 -2.26
N ARG A 14 20.33 15.13 -3.46
CA ARG A 14 19.48 15.59 -4.55
C ARG A 14 18.46 14.52 -4.97
N SER A 15 18.86 13.25 -5.00
CA SER A 15 17.96 12.14 -5.34
C SER A 15 16.93 11.87 -4.25
N ALA A 16 17.31 11.96 -2.97
CA ALA A 16 16.36 11.85 -1.87
C ALA A 16 15.33 12.99 -1.89
N LEU A 17 15.78 14.24 -2.09
CA LEU A 17 14.88 15.40 -2.22
C LEU A 17 13.95 15.26 -3.43
N HIS A 18 14.44 14.72 -4.54
CA HIS A 18 13.61 14.48 -5.72
C HIS A 18 12.50 13.48 -5.43
N LEU A 19 12.80 12.38 -4.73
CA LEU A 19 11.80 11.40 -4.29
C LEU A 19 10.75 12.05 -3.36
N LEU A 20 11.18 12.83 -2.37
CA LEU A 20 10.26 13.51 -1.45
C LEU A 20 9.36 14.50 -2.20
N ASN A 21 9.92 15.24 -3.16
CA ASN A 21 9.14 16.12 -4.01
C ASN A 21 8.14 15.34 -4.86
N GLN A 22 8.51 14.18 -5.44
CA GLN A 22 7.58 13.32 -6.17
C GLN A 22 6.41 12.90 -5.27
N VAL A 23 6.68 12.40 -4.06
CA VAL A 23 5.64 12.02 -3.09
C VAL A 23 4.74 13.21 -2.76
N PHE A 24 5.31 14.40 -2.53
CA PHE A 24 4.54 15.61 -2.29
C PHE A 24 3.62 15.96 -3.46
N GLN A 25 4.14 15.94 -4.70
CA GLN A 25 3.34 16.20 -5.89
C GLN A 25 2.19 15.19 -6.04
N TYR A 26 2.43 13.90 -5.82
CA TYR A 26 1.37 12.89 -5.85
C TYR A 26 0.28 13.16 -4.79
N ASN A 27 0.67 13.53 -3.58
CA ASN A 27 -0.28 13.87 -2.53
C ASN A 27 -1.13 15.11 -2.86
N GLN A 28 -0.56 16.12 -3.53
CA GLN A 28 -1.30 17.29 -3.98
C GLN A 28 -2.32 16.93 -5.07
N HIS A 29 -1.92 16.13 -6.08
CA HIS A 29 -2.84 15.68 -7.12
C HIS A 29 -4.01 14.86 -6.56
N LEU A 30 -3.81 14.07 -5.50
CA LEU A 30 -4.91 13.35 -4.82
C LEU A 30 -5.99 14.29 -4.29
N GLN A 31 -5.66 15.51 -3.86
CA GLN A 31 -6.65 16.48 -3.37
C GLN A 31 -7.43 17.15 -4.51
N GLU A 32 -6.82 17.23 -5.70
CA GLU A 32 -7.41 17.79 -6.91
C GLU A 32 -8.31 16.78 -7.62
N MET A 33 -8.02 15.48 -7.48
CA MET A 33 -8.80 14.36 -8.01
C MET A 33 -10.09 14.12 -7.19
N LYS A 34 -11.05 15.05 -7.28
CA LYS A 34 -12.36 14.93 -6.61
C LYS A 34 -13.45 14.24 -7.44
N THR A 35 -13.22 13.99 -8.73
CA THR A 35 -14.19 13.36 -9.64
C THR A 35 -13.66 12.04 -10.21
N PRO A 36 -14.41 10.91 -10.10
CA PRO A 36 -13.96 9.61 -10.60
C PRO A 36 -13.79 9.55 -12.13
N GLU A 37 -14.44 10.45 -12.85
CA GLU A 37 -14.42 10.56 -14.31
C GLU A 37 -13.04 10.93 -14.88
N ALA A 38 -12.13 11.44 -14.04
CA ALA A 38 -10.75 11.73 -14.44
C ALA A 38 -9.83 10.49 -14.50
N LEU A 39 -10.35 9.30 -14.15
CA LEU A 39 -9.59 8.04 -14.06
C LEU A 39 -9.66 7.20 -15.34
N ILE A 40 -9.78 7.81 -16.52
CA ILE A 40 -9.61 7.06 -17.78
C ILE A 40 -8.10 6.96 -18.04
N PRO A 41 -7.51 5.76 -18.00
CA PRO A 41 -6.13 5.59 -18.44
C PRO A 41 -6.05 5.96 -19.92
N GLU A 42 -5.11 6.85 -20.28
CA GLU A 42 -4.86 7.20 -21.69
C GLU A 42 -4.47 5.97 -22.53
N ASP A 43 -3.93 4.94 -21.88
CA ASP A 43 -3.66 3.62 -22.44
C ASP A 43 -4.62 2.58 -21.82
N PRO A 44 -5.56 2.00 -22.60
CA PRO A 44 -6.49 0.96 -22.13
C PRO A 44 -5.80 -0.30 -21.58
N SER A 45 -4.52 -0.52 -21.90
CA SER A 45 -3.71 -1.63 -21.41
C SER A 45 -3.02 -1.35 -20.07
N PHE A 46 -2.97 -0.08 -19.65
CA PHE A 46 -2.35 0.33 -18.39
C PHE A 46 -3.25 -0.03 -17.21
N LYS A 47 -2.84 -1.07 -16.47
CA LYS A 47 -3.45 -1.43 -15.18
C LYS A 47 -2.62 -0.83 -14.04
N PRO A 48 -3.04 0.29 -13.41
CA PRO A 48 -2.38 0.79 -12.21
C PRO A 48 -2.45 -0.25 -11.10
N GLY A 49 -1.44 -0.25 -10.23
CA GLY A 49 -1.42 -1.12 -9.06
C GLY A 49 -0.07 -1.78 -8.80
N LEU A 50 -0.05 -2.62 -7.77
CA LEU A 50 1.16 -3.21 -7.23
C LEU A 50 1.92 -4.08 -8.26
N ALA A 51 1.21 -4.86 -9.08
CA ALA A 51 1.82 -5.68 -10.12
C ALA A 51 2.61 -4.85 -11.15
N HIS A 52 2.08 -3.68 -11.54
CA HIS A 52 2.76 -2.78 -12.47
C HIS A 52 4.05 -2.23 -11.86
N ALA A 53 3.96 -1.70 -10.63
CA ALA A 53 5.10 -1.13 -9.92
C ALA A 53 6.21 -2.18 -9.67
N LEU A 54 5.84 -3.39 -9.24
CA LEU A 54 6.78 -4.48 -9.04
C LEU A 54 7.43 -4.93 -10.36
N GLY A 55 6.66 -4.95 -11.45
CA GLY A 55 7.18 -5.27 -12.78
C GLY A 55 8.23 -4.26 -13.27
N GLN A 56 8.02 -2.96 -13.02
CA GLN A 56 9.01 -1.91 -13.30
C GLN A 56 10.26 -2.08 -12.43
N ILE A 57 10.08 -2.27 -11.12
CA ILE A 57 11.20 -2.41 -10.16
C ILE A 57 12.04 -3.64 -10.46
N LYS A 58 11.43 -4.76 -10.83
CA LYS A 58 12.14 -5.98 -11.23
C LYS A 58 13.13 -5.74 -12.37
N ARG A 59 12.82 -4.85 -13.32
CA ARG A 59 13.70 -4.55 -14.47
C ARG A 59 14.96 -3.78 -14.08
N ILE A 60 14.94 -3.04 -12.96
CA ILE A 60 16.06 -2.17 -12.56
C ILE A 60 16.78 -2.65 -11.29
N THR A 61 16.20 -3.61 -10.57
CA THR A 61 16.77 -4.14 -9.32
C THR A 61 17.95 -5.04 -9.62
N LYS A 62 19.05 -4.85 -8.90
CA LYS A 62 20.24 -5.72 -8.96
C LYS A 62 20.16 -6.77 -7.85
N PRO A 63 20.62 -8.02 -8.07
CA PRO A 63 20.74 -9.01 -7.00
C PRO A 63 21.50 -8.49 -5.78
N GLY A 64 21.12 -8.95 -4.60
CA GLY A 64 21.67 -8.51 -3.31
C GLY A 64 21.11 -7.17 -2.81
N SER A 65 20.11 -6.59 -3.48
CA SER A 65 19.49 -5.34 -3.02
C SER A 65 18.54 -5.60 -1.84
N THR A 66 18.28 -4.57 -1.04
CA THR A 66 17.16 -4.57 -0.10
C THR A 66 16.03 -3.72 -0.67
N LEU A 67 14.83 -4.31 -0.77
CA LEU A 67 13.64 -3.66 -1.31
C LEU A 67 12.62 -3.47 -0.20
N TYR A 68 12.19 -2.22 -0.01
CA TYR A 68 11.07 -1.89 0.85
C TYR A 68 9.84 -1.60 0.00
N VAL A 69 8.79 -2.40 0.16
CA VAL A 69 7.51 -2.24 -0.53
C VAL A 69 6.51 -1.64 0.44
N ILE A 70 6.21 -0.36 0.28
CA ILE A 70 5.29 0.37 1.16
C ILE A 70 3.94 0.48 0.44
N SER A 71 2.90 -0.18 0.99
CA SER A 71 1.59 -0.26 0.34
C SER A 71 0.50 -0.67 1.35
N ASP A 72 -0.76 -0.38 1.02
CA ASP A 72 -1.96 -0.95 1.65
C ASP A 72 -2.29 -2.37 1.14
N PHE A 73 -1.56 -2.86 0.12
CA PHE A 73 -1.72 -4.14 -0.55
C PHE A 73 -3.14 -4.41 -1.09
N LEU A 74 -3.94 -3.37 -1.36
CA LEU A 74 -5.30 -3.54 -1.90
C LEU A 74 -5.32 -4.16 -3.31
N THR A 75 -4.27 -3.93 -4.10
CA THR A 75 -4.12 -4.44 -5.48
C THR A 75 -3.17 -5.65 -5.57
N LEU A 76 -2.99 -6.39 -4.47
CA LEU A 76 -2.17 -7.60 -4.46
C LEU A 76 -2.90 -8.75 -5.16
N ASP A 77 -2.59 -8.95 -6.43
CA ASP A 77 -3.07 -10.06 -7.25
C ASP A 77 -2.01 -11.17 -7.39
N GLU A 78 -2.37 -12.25 -8.08
CA GLU A 78 -1.45 -13.37 -8.33
C GLU A 78 -0.18 -12.94 -9.07
N LYS A 79 -0.30 -11.96 -9.98
CA LYS A 79 0.83 -11.44 -10.76
C LYS A 79 1.81 -10.65 -9.87
N ALA A 80 1.30 -9.83 -8.96
CA ALA A 80 2.09 -9.14 -7.96
C ALA A 80 2.80 -10.14 -7.03
N LEU A 81 2.11 -11.20 -6.58
CA LEU A 81 2.71 -12.27 -5.78
C LEU A 81 3.83 -13.01 -6.53
N GLN A 82 3.64 -13.30 -7.81
CA GLN A 82 4.69 -13.89 -8.65
C GLN A 82 5.92 -12.99 -8.75
N TYR A 83 5.72 -11.67 -8.90
CA TYR A 83 6.84 -10.73 -8.91
C TYR A 83 7.54 -10.60 -7.56
N LEU A 84 6.79 -10.59 -6.46
CA LEU A 84 7.38 -10.61 -5.11
C LEU A 84 8.24 -11.85 -4.89
N ASN A 85 7.75 -13.04 -5.28
CA ASN A 85 8.51 -14.29 -5.21
C ASN A 85 9.80 -14.22 -6.04
N GLN A 86 9.73 -13.72 -7.26
CA GLN A 86 10.91 -13.59 -8.12
C GLN A 86 11.92 -12.60 -7.55
N LEU A 87 11.45 -11.50 -6.96
CA LEU A 87 12.30 -10.50 -6.32
C LEU A 87 12.96 -11.05 -5.05
N SER A 88 12.22 -11.78 -4.20
CA SER A 88 12.72 -12.29 -2.92
C SER A 88 13.79 -13.38 -3.06
N ARG A 89 13.83 -14.10 -4.18
CA ARG A 89 14.87 -15.11 -4.46
C ARG A 89 16.31 -14.59 -4.45
N HIS A 90 16.50 -13.34 -4.87
CA HIS A 90 17.83 -12.75 -5.02
C HIS A 90 17.98 -11.42 -4.29
N ASN A 91 16.96 -11.01 -3.54
CA ASN A 91 16.94 -9.74 -2.84
C ASN A 91 16.27 -9.88 -1.49
N ASN A 92 16.67 -9.03 -0.56
CA ASN A 92 16.03 -8.91 0.73
C ASN A 92 14.77 -8.04 0.60
N VAL A 93 13.58 -8.66 0.50
CA VAL A 93 12.32 -7.93 0.36
C VAL A 93 11.65 -7.76 1.73
N VAL A 94 11.24 -6.54 2.02
CA VAL A 94 10.48 -6.16 3.23
C VAL A 94 9.22 -5.43 2.79
N CYS A 95 8.07 -5.98 3.16
CA CYS A 95 6.77 -5.37 2.91
C CYS A 95 6.34 -4.56 4.12
N CYS A 96 6.01 -3.28 3.92
CA CYS A 96 5.44 -2.39 4.91
C CYS A 96 3.96 -2.21 4.59
N PHE A 97 3.10 -2.91 5.31
CA PHE A 97 1.65 -2.80 5.20
C PHE A 97 1.15 -1.58 5.97
N VAL A 98 0.69 -0.57 5.25
CA VAL A 98 0.12 0.65 5.81
C VAL A 98 -1.40 0.55 5.81
N TYR A 99 -2.04 0.75 6.96
CA TYR A 99 -3.50 0.67 7.08
C TYR A 99 -4.05 1.70 8.05
N ASP A 100 -5.29 2.13 7.80
CA ASP A 100 -6.00 3.05 8.67
C ASP A 100 -6.65 2.33 9.86
N ALA A 101 -6.74 3.01 11.00
CA ALA A 101 -7.54 2.59 12.15
C ALA A 101 -9.01 2.34 11.80
N LEU A 102 -9.55 3.09 10.84
CA LEU A 102 -10.93 2.91 10.37
C LEU A 102 -11.13 1.58 9.62
N GLU A 103 -10.09 1.02 8.99
CA GLU A 103 -10.16 -0.29 8.34
C GLU A 103 -10.25 -1.43 9.36
N GLU A 104 -9.67 -1.25 10.55
CA GLU A 104 -9.67 -2.24 11.63
C GLU A 104 -10.98 -2.19 12.43
N THR A 105 -11.44 -0.98 12.73
CA THR A 105 -12.63 -0.74 13.54
C THR A 105 -13.45 0.38 12.92
N LEU A 106 -14.68 0.06 12.52
CA LEU A 106 -15.65 1.09 12.16
C LEU A 106 -15.85 2.06 13.35
N PRO A 107 -16.01 3.36 13.06
CA PRO A 107 -16.21 4.37 14.09
C PRO A 107 -17.55 4.17 14.84
N VAL A 108 -17.78 4.98 15.88
CA VAL A 108 -18.93 4.85 16.79
C VAL A 108 -20.27 4.68 16.05
N PRO A 109 -21.25 3.93 16.58
CA PRO A 109 -22.50 3.67 15.88
C PRO A 109 -23.16 4.95 15.36
N GLY A 110 -23.32 5.04 14.04
CA GLY A 110 -23.85 6.21 13.34
C GLY A 110 -24.01 5.99 11.84
N ILE A 111 -24.66 6.95 11.19
CA ILE A 111 -24.77 6.96 9.72
C ILE A 111 -23.61 7.81 9.19
N TYR A 112 -22.61 7.15 8.60
CA TYR A 112 -21.49 7.82 7.99
C TYR A 112 -21.73 8.00 6.50
N SER A 113 -21.61 9.23 6.00
CA SER A 113 -21.51 9.46 4.57
C SER A 113 -20.17 8.94 4.09
N ILE A 114 -20.18 7.83 3.36
CA ILE A 114 -19.01 7.32 2.62
C ILE A 114 -19.14 7.82 1.20
N THR A 115 -18.05 8.33 0.64
CA THR A 115 -18.01 8.76 -0.75
C THR A 115 -16.78 8.16 -1.40
N ASP A 116 -16.96 7.59 -2.60
CA ASP A 116 -15.85 7.13 -3.46
C ASP A 116 -15.32 8.24 -4.38
N GLY A 117 -15.79 9.48 -4.16
CA GLY A 117 -15.51 10.65 -4.98
C GLY A 117 -16.62 10.99 -5.98
N GLY A 118 -17.47 10.03 -6.37
CA GLY A 118 -18.61 10.26 -7.27
C GLY A 118 -19.96 10.00 -6.62
N MET A 119 -20.11 8.90 -5.89
CA MET A 119 -21.34 8.52 -5.23
C MET A 119 -21.21 8.61 -3.72
N LYS A 120 -22.13 9.37 -3.10
CA LYS A 120 -22.29 9.42 -1.65
C LYS A 120 -23.21 8.29 -1.20
N GLY A 121 -22.64 7.27 -0.57
CA GLY A 121 -23.36 6.24 0.16
C GLY A 121 -23.49 6.58 1.65
N ALA A 122 -24.47 5.97 2.31
CA ALA A 122 -24.62 6.03 3.76
C ALA A 122 -24.24 4.67 4.36
N LEU A 123 -23.11 4.60 5.06
CA LEU A 123 -22.79 3.42 5.86
C LEU A 123 -23.51 3.53 7.20
N ASN A 124 -24.56 2.73 7.33
CA ASN A 124 -25.24 2.56 8.60
C ASN A 124 -24.45 1.61 9.49
N THR A 125 -23.62 2.18 10.37
CA THR A 125 -22.81 1.41 11.33
C THR A 125 -23.58 1.02 12.59
N HIS A 126 -24.91 1.22 12.69
CA HIS A 126 -25.69 0.84 13.88
C HIS A 126 -25.72 -0.67 14.11
N SER A 127 -25.69 -1.48 13.04
CA SER A 127 -25.74 -2.94 13.15
C SER A 127 -24.45 -3.51 13.75
N SER A 128 -24.56 -4.12 14.93
CA SER A 128 -23.46 -4.86 15.57
C SER A 128 -22.93 -5.98 14.68
N LYS A 129 -23.81 -6.64 13.91
CA LYS A 129 -23.45 -7.66 12.92
C LYS A 129 -22.62 -7.08 11.77
N ALA A 130 -22.98 -5.89 11.26
CA ALA A 130 -22.20 -5.23 10.21
C ALA A 130 -20.80 -4.84 10.72
N ARG A 131 -20.69 -4.31 11.94
CA ARG A 131 -19.39 -4.01 12.56
C ARG A 131 -18.52 -5.25 12.77
N ALA A 132 -19.13 -6.36 13.22
CA ALA A 132 -18.42 -7.63 13.37
C ALA A 132 -17.91 -8.16 12.03
N ASN A 133 -18.78 -8.22 11.01
CA ASN A 133 -18.41 -8.68 9.68
C ASN A 133 -17.30 -7.84 9.05
N TYR A 134 -17.34 -6.52 9.18
CA TYR A 134 -16.31 -5.62 8.64
C TYR A 134 -14.94 -5.89 9.26
N ARG A 135 -14.89 -5.97 10.60
CA ARG A 135 -13.67 -6.32 11.34
C ARG A 135 -13.16 -7.70 10.95
N ASP A 136 -14.05 -8.67 10.79
CA ASP A 136 -13.67 -10.03 10.48
C ASP A 136 -13.14 -10.15 9.04
N GLN A 137 -13.71 -9.40 8.08
CA GLN A 137 -13.15 -9.26 6.72
C GLN A 137 -11.75 -8.65 6.73
N PHE A 138 -11.52 -7.58 7.51
CA PHE A 138 -10.19 -7.00 7.65
C PHE A 138 -9.19 -8.02 8.23
N LYS A 139 -9.57 -8.74 9.30
CA LYS A 139 -8.73 -9.79 9.90
C LYS A 139 -8.41 -10.90 8.90
N GLN A 140 -9.39 -11.36 8.12
CA GLN A 140 -9.19 -12.38 7.09
C GLN A 140 -8.23 -11.88 6.01
N ARG A 141 -8.37 -10.62 5.56
CA ARG A 141 -7.46 -10.01 4.57
C ARG A 141 -6.02 -9.95 5.10
N VAL A 142 -5.84 -9.48 6.34
CA VAL A 142 -4.50 -9.40 6.95
C VAL A 142 -3.89 -10.79 7.14
N ALA A 143 -4.67 -11.77 7.60
CA ALA A 143 -4.19 -13.15 7.76
C ALA A 143 -3.81 -13.79 6.42
N ALA A 144 -4.59 -13.52 5.36
CA ALA A 144 -4.27 -13.96 4.00
C ALA A 144 -2.97 -13.33 3.50
N LEU A 145 -2.78 -12.02 3.70
CA LEU A 145 -1.55 -11.32 3.35
C LEU A 145 -0.34 -11.89 4.10
N GLU A 146 -0.45 -12.11 5.41
CA GLU A 146 0.60 -12.74 6.21
C GLU A 146 0.95 -14.13 5.68
N THR A 147 -0.05 -14.97 5.43
CA THR A 147 0.14 -16.32 4.91
C THR A 147 0.84 -16.32 3.55
N GLN A 148 0.46 -15.39 2.66
CA GLN A 148 1.05 -15.27 1.34
C GLN A 148 2.51 -14.82 1.42
N LEU A 149 2.83 -13.84 2.26
CA LEU A 149 4.19 -13.33 2.40
C LEU A 149 5.11 -14.29 3.17
N ASP A 150 4.59 -15.00 4.17
CA ASP A 150 5.33 -16.02 4.93
C ASP A 150 5.77 -17.18 4.04
N LYS A 151 4.89 -17.65 3.14
CA LYS A 151 5.25 -18.65 2.11
C LYS A 151 6.40 -18.19 1.21
N LEU A 152 6.57 -16.89 1.02
CA LEU A 152 7.64 -16.30 0.23
C LEU A 152 8.86 -15.91 1.08
N GLN A 153 8.82 -16.15 2.40
CA GLN A 153 9.82 -15.73 3.38
C GLN A 153 10.07 -14.21 3.33
N ILE A 154 9.04 -13.45 3.00
CA ILE A 154 9.06 -11.99 2.95
C ILE A 154 8.60 -11.45 4.29
N ARG A 155 9.42 -10.56 4.89
CA ARG A 155 9.05 -9.93 6.16
C ARG A 155 7.94 -8.91 5.95
N LEU A 156 6.96 -8.93 6.85
CA LEU A 156 5.86 -7.97 6.89
C LEU A 156 5.98 -7.06 8.12
N ILE A 157 6.00 -5.76 7.90
CA ILE A 157 5.90 -4.72 8.93
C ILE A 157 4.51 -4.12 8.82
N LYS A 158 3.74 -4.15 9.89
CA LYS A 158 2.42 -3.51 9.95
C LYS A 158 2.57 -2.10 10.52
N MET A 159 2.10 -1.11 9.79
CA MET A 159 2.16 0.31 10.16
C MET A 159 0.75 0.90 10.18
N ARG A 160 0.29 1.30 11.36
CA ARG A 160 -1.01 1.93 11.53
C ARG A 160 -0.88 3.45 11.40
N THR A 161 -1.77 4.10 10.63
CA THR A 161 -1.69 5.55 10.34
C THR A 161 -1.86 6.46 11.55
N ASN A 162 -2.51 5.98 12.62
CA ASN A 162 -2.75 6.75 13.85
C ASN A 162 -1.63 6.59 14.91
N GLN A 163 -0.53 5.92 14.57
CA GLN A 163 0.62 5.70 15.45
C GLN A 163 1.86 6.42 14.91
N LEU A 164 2.77 6.78 15.81
CA LEU A 164 4.01 7.46 15.44
C LEU A 164 4.92 6.51 14.63
N VAL A 165 5.03 6.78 13.32
CA VAL A 165 5.83 5.98 12.38
C VAL A 165 7.28 5.80 12.85
N LEU A 166 7.88 6.84 13.44
CA LEU A 166 9.25 6.79 13.93
C LEU A 166 9.43 5.75 15.04
N GLU A 167 8.46 5.60 15.92
CA GLU A 167 8.50 4.61 17.00
C GLU A 167 8.39 3.19 16.45
N GLN A 168 7.49 2.97 15.49
CA GLN A 168 7.32 1.67 14.83
C GLN A 168 8.60 1.25 14.10
N VAL A 169 9.22 2.15 13.34
CA VAL A 169 10.46 1.87 12.61
C VAL A 169 11.61 1.63 13.58
N ARG A 170 11.74 2.43 14.65
CA ARG A 170 12.80 2.22 15.66
C ARG A 170 12.66 0.88 16.38
N GLN A 171 11.46 0.51 16.81
CA GLN A 171 11.20 -0.78 17.44
C GLN A 171 11.54 -1.93 16.49
N TRP A 172 11.23 -1.77 15.21
CA TRP A 172 11.55 -2.76 14.19
C TRP A 172 13.07 -2.88 13.96
N ILE A 173 13.78 -1.77 13.79
CA ILE A 173 15.25 -1.79 13.65
C ILE A 173 15.89 -2.44 14.88
N ALA A 174 15.40 -2.13 16.09
CA ALA A 174 15.94 -2.67 17.34
C ALA A 174 15.70 -4.18 17.52
N LYS A 175 14.58 -4.73 17.01
CA LYS A 175 14.31 -6.17 17.03
C LYS A 175 15.12 -6.97 16.01
N ASN A 176 15.68 -6.28 15.01
CA ASN A 176 16.27 -6.88 13.82
C ASN A 176 17.75 -6.50 13.63
N SER A 177 18.35 -5.82 14.61
CA SER A 177 19.79 -5.54 14.70
C SER A 177 20.47 -6.55 15.60
#